data_AF-A0A919S928-F1
#
_entry.id   AF-A0A919S928-F1
#
_cell.length_a   1.000
_cell.length_b   1.000
_cell.length_c   1.000
_cell.angle_alpha   90.00
_cell.angle_beta   90.00
_cell.angle_gamma   90.00
#
_symmetry.space_group_name_H-M   'P 1'
#
loop_
_entity.id
_entity.type
_entity.pdbx_description
1 polymer ?
#
loop_
_entity_poly.entity_id
_entity_poly.type
_entity_poly.pdbx_seq_one_letter_code
_entity_poly.pdbx_strand_id
1 'polypeptide(L)'
;MPDHIENLFAGLRADTLPQVLPPGTAAARRTVRRRRTIRLVSVATAALAVAGVVTVVGLPRMDDGEQPVAASQWVAKARAAVVERQAEDHGDVDVTVAGGQASDGTVAADGSAFFNDVNAGGYTVAVACGGPGVLTVGMTLTHDSDDLIDLGGQVVTCGTDPKAAELQFRVQRTGKLTVSLSGDAQAAGSAGYALALYLNADSGEPATVSPQARYNVGRANSLLSAGPETQQDSLTTEGDSQSTIVETKKAGEYQLRVACAGGGSVQLIVGQLELKNGTFVQHEGFVFEDTVQCVDVDPTPYPGLIDLPMPKNSAVSVTIKPDEAARNTAGLAFTLQRS
;
A
#
# COMPACT_ATOMS: atom_id res chain seq x y z
N MET A 1 28.86 54.62 12.95
CA MET A 1 27.98 54.50 14.14
C MET A 1 27.05 53.31 13.91
N PRO A 2 27.49 52.08 14.17
CA PRO A 2 26.72 50.86 13.98
C PRO A 2 26.55 50.11 15.31
N ASP A 3 25.78 50.63 16.28
CA ASP A 3 25.83 50.05 17.64
C ASP A 3 24.46 49.72 18.27
N HIS A 4 23.34 49.92 17.56
CA HIS A 4 22.01 49.67 18.16
C HIS A 4 21.30 48.41 17.63
N ILE A 5 21.57 48.00 16.38
CA ILE A 5 20.94 46.80 15.81
C ILE A 5 21.65 45.52 16.28
N GLU A 6 22.97 45.51 16.43
CA GLU A 6 23.72 44.33 16.90
C GLU A 6 23.37 43.94 18.34
N ASN A 7 23.06 44.91 19.21
CA ASN A 7 22.67 44.64 20.59
C ASN A 7 21.29 43.96 20.71
N LEU A 8 20.38 44.18 19.76
CA LEU A 8 19.05 43.53 19.77
C LEU A 8 19.12 42.07 19.32
N PHE A 9 20.04 41.71 18.43
CA PHE A 9 20.22 40.32 17.99
C PHE A 9 21.06 39.47 18.94
N ALA A 10 21.93 40.08 19.74
CA ALA A 10 22.71 39.37 20.75
C ALA A 10 21.84 38.78 21.87
N GLY A 11 20.78 39.49 22.29
CA GLY A 11 19.86 39.02 23.33
C GLY A 11 19.00 37.83 22.92
N LEU A 12 18.53 37.78 21.66
CA LEU A 12 17.61 36.73 21.19
C LEU A 12 18.27 35.36 20.96
N ARG A 13 19.60 35.31 20.75
CA ARG A 13 20.33 34.04 20.60
C ARG A 13 20.59 33.30 21.92
N ALA A 14 20.56 34.00 23.04
CA ALA A 14 20.86 33.40 24.35
C ALA A 14 19.68 32.59 24.91
N ASP A 15 18.44 32.97 24.61
CA ASP A 15 17.25 32.44 25.29
C ASP A 15 16.44 31.38 24.50
N THR A 16 16.82 31.06 23.25
CA THR A 16 15.98 30.23 22.36
C THR A 16 16.61 28.92 21.89
N LEU A 17 17.85 28.61 22.28
CA LEU A 17 18.45 27.32 21.96
C LEU A 17 18.16 26.31 23.08
N PRO A 18 17.23 25.34 22.88
CA PRO A 18 17.03 24.27 23.84
C PRO A 18 18.36 23.54 24.02
N GLN A 19 18.85 23.49 25.26
CA GLN A 19 20.02 22.69 25.60
C GLN A 19 19.69 21.23 25.33
N VAL A 20 20.18 20.71 24.20
CA VAL A 20 20.17 19.29 23.89
C VAL A 20 21.19 18.64 24.82
N LEU A 21 20.72 18.21 25.99
CA LEU A 21 21.51 17.40 26.91
C LEU A 21 21.81 16.07 26.23
N PRO A 22 23.10 15.71 26.04
CA PRO A 22 23.45 14.43 25.46
C PRO A 22 22.89 13.31 26.34
N PRO A 23 22.35 12.23 25.75
CA PRO A 23 21.80 11.12 26.52
C PRO A 23 22.88 10.56 27.44
N GLY A 24 22.61 10.56 28.75
CA GLY A 24 23.55 10.11 29.76
C GLY A 24 24.06 8.68 29.49
N THR A 25 25.26 8.37 29.96
CA THR A 25 25.97 7.10 29.69
C THR A 25 25.16 5.84 30.06
N ALA A 26 24.13 5.96 30.91
CA ALA A 26 23.18 4.90 31.23
C ALA A 26 22.28 4.47 30.05
N ALA A 27 21.87 5.40 29.18
CA ALA A 27 21.04 5.09 28.00
C ALA A 27 21.86 4.32 26.93
N ALA A 28 23.12 4.69 26.73
CA ALA A 28 24.04 3.98 25.85
C ALA A 28 24.34 2.55 26.32
N ARG A 29 24.40 2.30 27.65
CA ARG A 29 24.61 0.94 28.18
C ARG A 29 23.41 0.02 27.94
N ARG A 30 22.17 0.53 27.94
CA ARG A 30 20.97 -0.29 27.69
C ARG A 30 20.87 -0.76 26.24
N THR A 31 21.23 0.07 25.27
CA THR A 31 21.19 -0.29 23.84
C THR A 31 22.23 -1.33 23.46
N VAL A 32 23.43 -1.29 24.06
CA VAL A 32 24.47 -2.31 23.81
C VAL A 32 24.08 -3.68 24.40
N ARG A 33 23.45 -3.71 25.59
CA ARG A 33 23.05 -4.98 26.22
C ARG A 33 21.97 -5.71 25.39
N ARG A 34 21.00 -4.96 24.82
CA ARG A 34 19.93 -5.53 23.98
C ARG A 34 20.45 -6.21 22.71
N ARG A 35 21.47 -5.63 22.06
CA ARG A 35 22.10 -6.21 20.85
C ARG A 35 22.90 -7.51 21.13
N ARG A 36 23.46 -7.69 22.32
CA ARG A 36 24.18 -8.94 22.66
C ARG A 36 23.24 -10.14 22.89
N THR A 37 22.05 -9.92 23.42
CA THR A 37 21.05 -10.98 23.61
C THR A 37 20.47 -11.51 22.30
N ILE A 38 20.36 -10.67 21.26
CA ILE A 38 19.76 -11.06 19.98
C ILE A 38 20.73 -11.90 19.12
N ARG A 39 22.05 -11.77 19.32
CA ARG A 39 23.06 -12.49 18.53
C ARG A 39 23.38 -13.92 19.01
N LEU A 40 22.71 -14.42 20.05
CA LEU A 40 22.95 -15.78 20.58
C LEU A 40 21.88 -16.81 20.23
N VAL A 41 20.81 -16.45 19.50
CA VAL A 41 19.73 -17.39 19.14
C VAL A 41 19.88 -17.97 17.71
N SER A 42 20.85 -17.50 16.93
CA SER A 42 21.01 -17.89 15.51
C SER A 42 22.20 -18.82 15.25
N VAL A 43 22.48 -19.79 16.13
CA VAL A 43 23.44 -20.89 15.88
C VAL A 43 22.97 -22.16 16.60
N ALA A 44 21.89 -22.80 16.13
CA ALA A 44 21.51 -24.14 16.58
C ALA A 44 20.55 -24.85 15.62
N THR A 45 20.82 -24.83 14.31
CA THR A 45 20.12 -25.69 13.34
C THR A 45 21.08 -26.19 12.27
N ALA A 46 22.13 -26.89 12.70
CA ALA A 46 22.90 -27.75 11.82
C ALA A 46 23.37 -28.97 12.63
N ALA A 47 23.14 -30.15 12.07
CA ALA A 47 23.51 -31.48 12.56
C ALA A 47 22.57 -32.14 13.60
N LEU A 48 21.56 -32.84 13.10
CA LEU A 48 21.13 -34.14 13.65
C LEU A 48 20.54 -34.98 12.52
N ALA A 49 21.43 -35.50 11.66
CA ALA A 49 21.16 -36.61 10.77
C ALA A 49 22.00 -37.80 11.26
N VAL A 50 21.53 -38.48 12.29
CA VAL A 50 22.04 -39.82 12.66
C VAL A 50 20.86 -40.69 13.05
N ALA A 51 20.79 -41.83 12.36
CA ALA A 51 19.88 -42.94 12.51
C ALA A 51 19.39 -43.20 13.95
N GLY A 52 18.07 -43.12 14.12
CA GLY A 52 17.36 -43.64 15.27
C GLY A 52 16.11 -44.37 14.79
N VAL A 53 16.18 -45.69 14.73
CA VAL A 53 14.99 -46.56 14.69
C VAL A 53 14.29 -46.39 16.04
N VAL A 54 13.36 -45.45 16.10
CA VAL A 54 12.45 -45.30 17.23
C VAL A 54 11.26 -46.21 16.95
N THR A 55 11.17 -47.29 17.70
CA THR A 55 9.98 -48.12 17.83
C THR A 55 8.80 -47.22 18.22
N VAL A 56 7.84 -47.08 17.31
CA VAL A 56 6.56 -46.42 17.55
C VAL A 56 5.75 -47.25 18.55
N VAL A 57 5.97 -47.02 19.84
CA VAL A 57 5.15 -47.55 20.92
C VAL A 57 4.48 -46.35 21.58
N GLY A 58 3.19 -46.19 21.33
CA GLY A 58 2.34 -45.21 22.00
C GLY A 58 2.01 -43.96 21.17
N LEU A 59 1.68 -44.11 19.89
CA LEU A 59 0.77 -43.13 19.29
C LEU A 59 -0.56 -43.27 20.04
N PRO A 60 -1.08 -42.21 20.71
CA PRO A 60 -2.45 -42.24 21.17
C PRO A 60 -3.30 -42.57 19.94
N ARG A 61 -4.18 -43.57 20.08
CA ARG A 61 -5.26 -43.74 19.11
C ARG A 61 -5.91 -42.37 19.00
N MET A 62 -5.81 -41.75 17.83
CA MET A 62 -6.67 -40.62 17.49
C MET A 62 -8.07 -41.16 17.63
N ASP A 63 -8.70 -40.79 18.74
CA ASP A 63 -10.08 -41.12 19.05
C ASP A 63 -10.94 -40.71 17.85
N ASP A 64 -11.75 -41.67 17.42
CA ASP A 64 -12.94 -41.57 16.59
C ASP A 64 -12.92 -40.47 15.53
N GLY A 65 -12.52 -40.89 14.33
CA GLY A 65 -12.58 -40.17 13.06
C GLY A 65 -13.66 -39.10 13.00
N GLU A 66 -13.28 -37.90 13.44
CA GLU A 66 -14.04 -36.69 13.22
C GLU A 66 -14.13 -36.54 11.71
N GLN A 67 -15.33 -36.80 11.17
CA GLN A 67 -15.54 -36.75 9.73
C GLN A 67 -15.04 -35.40 9.24
N PRO A 68 -14.19 -35.36 8.20
CA PRO A 68 -13.67 -34.12 7.68
C PRO A 68 -14.84 -33.19 7.38
N VAL A 69 -14.82 -32.03 8.04
CA VAL A 69 -15.83 -30.99 7.89
C VAL A 69 -15.96 -30.68 6.40
N ALA A 70 -17.17 -30.82 5.87
CA ALA A 70 -17.41 -30.56 4.46
C ALA A 70 -17.08 -29.10 4.13
N ALA A 71 -16.42 -28.85 2.99
CA ALA A 71 -15.98 -27.50 2.61
C ALA A 71 -17.13 -26.48 2.57
N SER A 72 -18.37 -26.92 2.29
CA SER A 72 -19.57 -26.08 2.35
C SER A 72 -19.85 -25.50 3.75
N GLN A 73 -19.50 -26.21 4.82
CA GLN A 73 -19.62 -25.69 6.19
C GLN A 73 -18.61 -24.57 6.45
N TRP A 74 -17.40 -24.66 5.87
CA TRP A 74 -16.41 -23.60 5.93
C TRP A 74 -16.84 -22.35 5.16
N VAL A 75 -17.45 -22.53 3.99
CA VAL A 75 -18.02 -21.42 3.21
C VAL A 75 -19.08 -20.67 4.02
N ALA A 76 -19.98 -21.39 4.70
CA ALA A 76 -21.00 -20.77 5.53
C ALA A 76 -20.41 -19.94 6.69
N LYS A 77 -19.37 -20.46 7.35
CA LYS A 77 -18.66 -19.73 8.42
C LYS A 77 -17.92 -18.49 7.91
N ALA A 78 -17.21 -18.62 6.78
CA ALA A 78 -16.53 -17.48 6.16
C ALA A 78 -17.53 -16.38 5.76
N ARG A 79 -18.68 -16.76 5.20
CA ARG A 79 -19.77 -15.83 4.88
C ARG A 79 -20.26 -15.10 6.13
N ALA A 80 -20.50 -15.83 7.22
CA ALA A 80 -20.95 -15.24 8.48
C ALA A 80 -19.94 -14.20 9.00
N ALA A 81 -18.65 -14.50 8.96
CA ALA A 81 -17.60 -13.59 9.40
C ALA A 81 -17.54 -12.28 8.57
N VAL A 82 -17.73 -12.38 7.25
CA VAL A 82 -17.80 -11.19 6.38
C VAL A 82 -19.04 -10.35 6.67
N VAL A 83 -20.19 -10.99 6.89
CA VAL A 83 -21.45 -10.29 7.24
C VAL A 83 -21.37 -9.63 8.61
N GLU A 84 -20.81 -10.31 9.61
CA GLU A 84 -20.62 -9.77 10.96
C GLU A 84 -19.73 -8.53 10.93
N ARG A 85 -18.57 -8.62 10.27
CA ARG A 85 -17.64 -7.50 10.14
C ARG A 85 -18.29 -6.29 9.47
N GLN A 86 -19.09 -6.55 8.44
CA GLN A 86 -19.82 -5.50 7.76
C GLN A 86 -20.85 -4.80 8.66
N ALA A 87 -21.58 -5.55 9.47
CA ALA A 87 -22.57 -5.00 10.40
C ALA A 87 -21.92 -4.14 11.49
N GLU A 88 -20.70 -4.46 11.91
CA GLU A 88 -19.92 -3.64 12.85
C GLU A 88 -19.56 -2.27 12.28
N ASP A 89 -19.10 -2.21 11.02
CA ASP A 89 -18.55 -0.98 10.44
C ASP A 89 -19.64 -0.05 9.88
N HIS A 90 -20.73 -0.58 9.34
CA HIS A 90 -21.76 0.20 8.64
C HIS A 90 -23.08 0.33 9.41
N GLY A 91 -23.23 -0.32 10.56
CA GLY A 91 -24.47 -0.37 11.32
C GLY A 91 -25.58 -1.15 10.60
N ASP A 92 -26.82 -1.03 11.08
CA ASP A 92 -28.03 -1.70 10.56
C ASP A 92 -28.53 -1.08 9.23
N VAL A 93 -27.62 -0.51 8.43
CA VAL A 93 -27.93 0.00 7.11
C VAL A 93 -28.20 -1.20 6.23
N ASP A 94 -29.41 -1.25 5.67
CA ASP A 94 -29.86 -2.27 4.71
C ASP A 94 -28.78 -2.43 3.65
N VAL A 95 -27.99 -3.49 3.81
CA VAL A 95 -26.75 -3.77 3.08
C VAL A 95 -27.14 -4.05 1.65
N THR A 96 -27.37 -2.98 0.92
CA THR A 96 -27.37 -3.01 -0.52
C THR A 96 -25.89 -2.98 -0.84
N VAL A 97 -25.27 -4.16 -0.94
CA VAL A 97 -23.93 -4.33 -1.51
C VAL A 97 -23.91 -3.43 -2.74
N ALA A 98 -23.12 -2.36 -2.73
CA ALA A 98 -23.10 -1.42 -3.84
C ALA A 98 -22.55 -2.18 -5.06
N GLY A 99 -23.44 -2.73 -5.89
CA GLY A 99 -23.11 -3.67 -6.97
C GLY A 99 -23.38 -5.16 -6.74
N GLY A 100 -23.89 -5.59 -5.57
CA GLY A 100 -24.61 -6.86 -5.43
C GLY A 100 -23.84 -8.18 -5.49
N GLN A 101 -22.50 -8.22 -5.47
CA GLN A 101 -21.78 -9.48 -5.72
C GLN A 101 -20.89 -9.91 -4.55
N ALA A 102 -21.45 -10.48 -3.50
CA ALA A 102 -20.64 -11.36 -2.65
C ALA A 102 -20.18 -12.57 -3.48
N SER A 103 -18.92 -12.96 -3.35
CA SER A 103 -18.37 -14.15 -3.98
C SER A 103 -17.89 -15.10 -2.89
N ASP A 104 -18.28 -16.36 -2.99
CA ASP A 104 -17.90 -17.36 -2.01
C ASP A 104 -17.76 -18.72 -2.70
N GLY A 105 -17.00 -19.61 -2.07
CA GLY A 105 -16.78 -20.94 -2.62
C GLY A 105 -15.67 -21.68 -1.91
N THR A 106 -15.38 -22.87 -2.41
CA THR A 106 -14.24 -23.65 -1.95
C THR A 106 -12.95 -23.01 -2.43
N VAL A 107 -11.92 -22.97 -1.58
CA VAL A 107 -10.61 -22.46 -1.96
C VAL A 107 -10.01 -23.37 -3.04
N ALA A 108 -9.58 -22.79 -4.17
CA ALA A 108 -8.84 -23.46 -5.23
C ALA A 108 -7.34 -23.14 -5.12
N ALA A 109 -6.50 -23.88 -5.85
CA ALA A 109 -5.08 -23.54 -5.98
C ALA A 109 -4.89 -22.19 -6.72
N ASP A 110 -5.73 -21.95 -7.73
CA ASP A 110 -5.75 -20.77 -8.59
C ASP A 110 -7.20 -20.36 -8.95
N GLY A 111 -7.86 -19.69 -8.03
CA GLY A 111 -9.20 -19.14 -8.21
C GLY A 111 -9.19 -17.65 -8.58
N SER A 112 -10.32 -17.17 -9.10
CA SER A 112 -10.55 -15.74 -9.32
C SER A 112 -12.02 -15.39 -9.10
N ALA A 113 -12.27 -14.24 -8.48
CA ALA A 113 -13.57 -13.57 -8.42
C ALA A 113 -13.52 -12.27 -9.22
N PHE A 114 -14.67 -11.84 -9.74
CA PHE A 114 -14.75 -10.63 -10.56
C PHE A 114 -15.92 -9.75 -10.13
N PHE A 115 -15.69 -8.45 -10.15
CA PHE A 115 -16.69 -7.40 -9.96
C PHE A 115 -16.62 -6.52 -11.19
N ASN A 116 -17.71 -6.48 -11.95
CA ASN A 116 -17.80 -5.63 -13.14
C ASN A 116 -18.32 -4.24 -12.74
N ASP A 117 -18.00 -3.24 -13.56
CA ASP A 117 -18.54 -1.88 -13.43
C ASP A 117 -18.33 -1.26 -12.04
N VAL A 118 -17.18 -1.52 -11.41
CA VAL A 118 -16.77 -0.91 -10.16
C VAL A 118 -16.50 0.56 -10.44
N ASN A 119 -17.41 1.43 -10.03
CA ASN A 119 -17.34 2.87 -10.28
C ASN A 119 -16.13 3.53 -9.60
N ALA A 120 -15.82 4.77 -10.02
CA ALA A 120 -14.86 5.58 -9.28
C ALA A 120 -15.34 5.78 -7.84
N GLY A 121 -14.47 5.56 -6.86
CA GLY A 121 -14.81 5.55 -5.45
C GLY A 121 -13.75 4.88 -4.58
N GLY A 122 -13.97 4.90 -3.27
CA GLY A 122 -13.18 4.20 -2.27
C GLY A 122 -13.90 2.94 -1.84
N TYR A 123 -13.20 1.82 -1.87
CA TYR A 123 -13.78 0.51 -1.64
C TYR A 123 -13.03 -0.23 -0.54
N THR A 124 -13.76 -1.10 0.14
CA THR A 124 -13.22 -2.11 1.04
C THR A 124 -13.59 -3.48 0.51
N VAL A 125 -12.60 -4.35 0.32
CA VAL A 125 -12.80 -5.77 0.11
C VAL A 125 -12.61 -6.48 1.44
N ALA A 126 -13.68 -7.06 1.96
CA ALA A 126 -13.62 -7.96 3.10
C ALA A 126 -13.50 -9.40 2.61
N VAL A 127 -12.55 -10.15 3.17
CA VAL A 127 -12.29 -11.54 2.83
C VAL A 127 -12.10 -12.38 4.09
N ALA A 128 -12.79 -13.51 4.18
CA ALA A 128 -12.61 -14.48 5.26
C ALA A 128 -12.31 -15.85 4.69
N CYS A 129 -11.46 -16.63 5.37
CA CYS A 129 -11.17 -18.02 5.03
C CYS A 129 -11.45 -18.95 6.21
N GLY A 130 -12.35 -19.92 6.02
CA GLY A 130 -12.65 -20.98 6.98
C GLY A 130 -11.96 -22.29 6.60
N GLY A 131 -11.43 -23.01 7.59
CA GLY A 131 -10.77 -24.31 7.38
C GLY A 131 -9.24 -24.25 7.58
N PRO A 132 -8.49 -25.26 7.08
CA PRO A 132 -7.04 -25.32 7.23
C PRO A 132 -6.30 -24.46 6.17
N GLY A 133 -5.02 -24.17 6.42
CA GLY A 133 -4.11 -23.55 5.45
C GLY A 133 -4.16 -22.02 5.40
N VAL A 134 -3.73 -21.47 4.26
CA VAL A 134 -3.72 -20.03 3.98
C VAL A 134 -4.29 -19.73 2.59
N LEU A 135 -4.93 -18.57 2.47
CA LEU A 135 -5.47 -18.02 1.23
C LEU A 135 -4.72 -16.73 0.88
N THR A 136 -4.05 -16.70 -0.26
CA THR A 136 -3.43 -15.48 -0.79
C THR A 136 -4.43 -14.77 -1.69
N VAL A 137 -4.66 -13.48 -1.42
CA VAL A 137 -5.60 -12.63 -2.13
C VAL A 137 -4.82 -11.54 -2.85
N GLY A 138 -5.00 -11.40 -4.16
CA GLY A 138 -4.47 -10.29 -4.95
C GLY A 138 -5.61 -9.56 -5.65
N MET A 139 -5.47 -8.26 -5.86
CA MET A 139 -6.52 -7.42 -6.46
C MET A 139 -5.94 -6.66 -7.64
N THR A 140 -6.68 -6.66 -8.73
CA THR A 140 -6.28 -5.99 -9.95
C THR A 140 -7.50 -5.31 -10.55
N LEU A 141 -7.38 -4.03 -10.90
CA LEU A 141 -8.41 -3.29 -11.59
C LEU A 141 -8.05 -3.20 -13.07
N THR A 142 -8.98 -3.55 -13.95
CA THR A 142 -8.82 -3.41 -15.39
C THR A 142 -9.74 -2.29 -15.89
N HIS A 143 -9.16 -1.25 -16.49
CA HIS A 143 -9.89 -0.21 -17.23
C HIS A 143 -9.79 -0.50 -18.72
N ASP A 144 -10.94 -0.47 -19.41
CA ASP A 144 -11.01 -0.83 -20.83
C ASP A 144 -10.32 -2.18 -21.10
N SER A 145 -9.89 -2.51 -22.33
CA SER A 145 -9.33 -3.84 -22.62
C SER A 145 -7.89 -4.06 -22.14
N ASP A 146 -7.15 -3.03 -21.75
CA ASP A 146 -5.67 -3.12 -21.70
C ASP A 146 -4.98 -2.42 -20.51
N ASP A 147 -5.65 -1.56 -19.73
CA ASP A 147 -5.02 -0.88 -18.59
C ASP A 147 -5.25 -1.68 -17.30
N LEU A 148 -4.18 -2.24 -16.74
CA LEU A 148 -4.22 -3.19 -15.64
C LEU A 148 -3.47 -2.62 -14.44
N ILE A 149 -4.21 -2.25 -13.41
CA ILE A 149 -3.70 -1.61 -12.19
C ILE A 149 -3.68 -2.64 -11.06
N ASP A 150 -2.48 -2.95 -10.55
CA ASP A 150 -2.32 -3.75 -9.34
C ASP A 150 -2.73 -2.92 -8.12
N LEU A 151 -3.74 -3.40 -7.38
CA LEU A 151 -4.24 -2.79 -6.16
C LEU A 151 -3.63 -3.42 -4.90
N GLY A 152 -2.69 -4.35 -5.08
CA GLY A 152 -2.03 -5.08 -4.01
C GLY A 152 -2.81 -6.31 -3.56
N GLY A 153 -2.45 -6.84 -2.39
CA GLY A 153 -3.00 -8.09 -1.89
C GLY A 153 -2.63 -8.37 -0.44
N GLN A 154 -3.16 -9.46 0.09
CA GLN A 154 -2.94 -9.90 1.47
C GLN A 154 -3.02 -11.42 1.58
N VAL A 155 -2.26 -11.99 2.52
CA VAL A 155 -2.39 -13.39 2.94
C VAL A 155 -3.37 -13.48 4.12
N VAL A 156 -4.39 -14.30 3.97
CA VAL A 156 -5.45 -14.55 4.94
C VAL A 156 -5.26 -15.95 5.51
N THR A 157 -5.08 -16.05 6.83
CA THR A 157 -5.00 -17.35 7.50
C THR A 157 -6.39 -17.98 7.62
N CYS A 158 -6.53 -19.22 7.19
CA CYS A 158 -7.78 -19.95 7.32
C CYS A 158 -7.93 -20.47 8.77
N GLY A 159 -9.14 -20.41 9.33
CA GLY A 159 -9.41 -20.78 10.71
C GLY A 159 -10.73 -21.51 10.93
N THR A 160 -10.89 -22.15 12.08
CA THR A 160 -12.15 -22.79 12.48
C THR A 160 -13.23 -21.77 12.89
N ASP A 161 -12.78 -20.59 13.28
CA ASP A 161 -13.52 -19.36 13.59
C ASP A 161 -12.93 -18.23 12.70
N PRO A 162 -13.34 -18.17 11.42
CA PRO A 162 -12.72 -17.27 10.46
C PRO A 162 -13.02 -15.81 10.83
N LYS A 163 -12.03 -14.93 10.63
CA LYS A 163 -12.19 -13.48 10.76
C LYS A 163 -12.02 -12.83 9.40
N ALA A 164 -12.83 -11.82 9.11
CA ALA A 164 -12.66 -11.04 7.90
C ALA A 164 -11.40 -10.17 7.98
N ALA A 165 -10.55 -10.25 6.96
CA ALA A 165 -9.50 -9.30 6.68
C ALA A 165 -10.03 -8.25 5.70
N GLU A 166 -9.61 -7.00 5.85
CA GLU A 166 -10.06 -5.88 5.03
C GLU A 166 -8.91 -5.31 4.22
N LEU A 167 -9.16 -5.13 2.93
CA LEU A 167 -8.27 -4.40 2.03
C LEU A 167 -9.01 -3.18 1.51
N GLN A 168 -8.47 -2.00 1.79
CA GLN A 168 -9.02 -0.75 1.30
C GLN A 168 -8.24 -0.27 0.09
N PHE A 169 -8.95 0.19 -0.93
CA PHE A 169 -8.34 0.78 -2.12
C PHE A 169 -9.26 1.85 -2.71
N ARG A 170 -8.71 2.60 -3.68
CA ARG A 170 -9.46 3.58 -4.44
C ARG A 170 -9.44 3.24 -5.92
N VAL A 171 -10.60 3.39 -6.52
CA VAL A 171 -10.87 3.25 -7.94
C VAL A 171 -11.03 4.67 -8.48
N GLN A 172 -10.16 5.05 -9.41
CA GLN A 172 -10.14 6.42 -9.97
C GLN A 172 -11.14 6.58 -11.12
N ARG A 173 -11.39 5.49 -11.85
CA ARG A 173 -12.29 5.42 -13.00
C ARG A 173 -13.02 4.10 -12.97
N THR A 174 -14.21 4.06 -13.55
CA THR A 174 -15.00 2.82 -13.58
C THR A 174 -14.21 1.70 -14.29
N GLY A 175 -14.21 0.49 -13.71
CA GLY A 175 -13.47 -0.64 -14.25
C GLY A 175 -13.94 -1.99 -13.74
N LYS A 176 -13.26 -3.06 -14.17
CA LYS A 176 -13.48 -4.42 -13.71
C LYS A 176 -12.44 -4.78 -12.64
N LEU A 177 -12.88 -5.04 -11.41
CA LEU A 177 -12.02 -5.55 -10.36
C LEU A 177 -11.94 -7.08 -10.46
N THR A 178 -10.73 -7.59 -10.61
CA THR A 178 -10.40 -9.02 -10.53
C THR A 178 -9.70 -9.28 -9.20
N VAL A 179 -10.22 -10.24 -8.44
CA VAL A 179 -9.58 -10.71 -7.21
C VAL A 179 -9.04 -12.11 -7.45
N SER A 180 -7.72 -12.27 -7.45
CA SER A 180 -7.06 -13.57 -7.51
C SER A 180 -7.05 -14.21 -6.12
N LEU A 181 -7.36 -15.51 -6.07
CA LEU A 181 -7.54 -16.28 -4.84
C LEU A 181 -6.72 -17.56 -4.95
N SER A 182 -5.58 -17.63 -4.28
CA SER A 182 -4.68 -18.78 -4.34
C SER A 182 -4.52 -19.41 -2.96
N GLY A 183 -5.09 -20.60 -2.79
CA GLY A 183 -4.91 -21.41 -1.58
C GLY A 183 -3.60 -22.19 -1.62
N ASP A 184 -2.99 -22.36 -0.45
CA ASP A 184 -1.90 -23.33 -0.31
C ASP A 184 -2.41 -24.79 -0.42
N ALA A 185 -1.48 -25.75 -0.35
CA ALA A 185 -1.80 -27.16 -0.47
C ALA A 185 -2.73 -27.69 0.65
N GLN A 186 -2.84 -26.98 1.78
CA GLN A 186 -3.72 -27.36 2.88
C GLN A 186 -5.12 -26.76 2.70
N ALA A 187 -5.24 -25.55 2.17
CA ALA A 187 -6.50 -24.88 1.95
C ALA A 187 -7.22 -25.38 0.68
N ALA A 188 -6.48 -25.67 -0.40
CA ALA A 188 -7.06 -26.07 -1.67
C ALA A 188 -7.99 -27.30 -1.54
N GLY A 189 -9.26 -27.13 -1.89
CA GLY A 189 -10.32 -28.14 -1.81
C GLY A 189 -10.81 -28.46 -0.38
N SER A 190 -10.14 -27.97 0.66
CA SER A 190 -10.44 -28.30 2.07
C SER A 190 -10.93 -27.11 2.89
N ALA A 191 -10.70 -25.89 2.41
CA ALA A 191 -11.16 -24.64 3.00
C ALA A 191 -12.27 -23.99 2.16
N GLY A 192 -13.01 -23.07 2.77
CA GLY A 192 -14.00 -22.22 2.13
C GLY A 192 -13.66 -20.76 2.32
N TYR A 193 -13.95 -19.92 1.33
CA TYR A 193 -13.78 -18.47 1.42
C TYR A 193 -15.10 -17.76 1.21
N ALA A 194 -15.17 -16.53 1.70
CA ALA A 194 -16.18 -15.55 1.32
C ALA A 194 -15.50 -14.20 1.13
N LEU A 195 -15.98 -13.45 0.16
CA LEU A 195 -15.48 -12.15 -0.23
C LEU A 195 -16.65 -11.22 -0.52
N ALA A 196 -16.53 -9.97 -0.09
CA ALA A 196 -17.49 -8.93 -0.39
C ALA A 196 -16.78 -7.61 -0.66
N LEU A 197 -17.33 -6.86 -1.61
CA LEU A 197 -16.87 -5.53 -1.99
C LEU A 197 -17.89 -4.50 -1.49
N TYR A 198 -17.41 -3.52 -0.74
CA TYR A 198 -18.22 -2.44 -0.18
C TYR A 198 -17.72 -1.10 -0.66
N LEU A 199 -18.66 -0.20 -0.95
CA LEU A 199 -18.36 1.21 -1.13
C LEU A 199 -18.22 1.83 0.26
N ASN A 200 -17.09 2.46 0.55
CA ASN A 200 -16.89 3.10 1.85
C ASN A 200 -17.91 4.25 2.01
N ALA A 201 -18.47 4.44 3.20
CA ALA A 201 -19.48 5.48 3.42
C ALA A 201 -18.97 6.90 3.05
N ASP A 202 -17.66 7.12 3.20
CA ASP A 202 -16.98 8.37 2.85
C ASP A 202 -16.65 8.51 1.36
N SER A 203 -17.06 7.56 0.51
CA SER A 203 -16.62 7.47 -0.89
C SER A 203 -17.71 7.61 -1.94
N GLY A 204 -18.96 7.87 -1.51
CA GLY A 204 -20.09 8.13 -2.40
C GLY A 204 -19.97 9.42 -3.22
N GLU A 205 -19.09 10.34 -2.83
CA GLU A 205 -18.65 11.42 -3.70
C GLU A 205 -17.22 11.11 -4.15
N PRO A 206 -16.88 11.23 -5.46
CA PRO A 206 -15.47 11.27 -5.86
C PRO A 206 -14.83 12.30 -4.96
N ALA A 207 -13.84 11.90 -4.14
CA ALA A 207 -13.29 12.75 -3.09
C ALA A 207 -13.09 14.12 -3.71
N THR A 208 -13.96 15.07 -3.34
CA THR A 208 -14.12 16.28 -4.12
C THR A 208 -12.80 16.99 -3.94
N VAL A 209 -11.95 16.98 -4.98
CA VAL A 209 -10.58 17.47 -4.92
C VAL A 209 -10.65 18.81 -4.23
N SER A 210 -10.07 18.88 -3.04
CA SER A 210 -10.38 19.99 -2.15
C SER A 210 -9.96 21.26 -2.87
N PRO A 211 -10.71 22.37 -2.78
CA PRO A 211 -10.31 23.61 -3.43
C PRO A 211 -8.88 24.02 -3.08
N GLN A 212 -8.43 23.70 -1.86
CA GLN A 212 -7.07 23.95 -1.37
C GLN A 212 -6.03 23.04 -2.02
N ALA A 213 -6.26 21.73 -2.09
CA ALA A 213 -5.35 20.79 -2.76
C ALA A 213 -5.23 21.10 -4.25
N ARG A 214 -6.36 21.44 -4.91
CA ARG A 214 -6.37 21.89 -6.32
C ARG A 214 -5.55 23.16 -6.53
N TYR A 215 -5.72 24.13 -5.65
CA TYR A 215 -4.95 25.37 -5.67
C TYR A 215 -3.45 25.09 -5.48
N ASN A 216 -3.09 24.22 -4.54
CA ASN A 216 -1.71 23.86 -4.26
C ASN A 216 -1.07 23.03 -5.38
N VAL A 217 -1.81 22.14 -6.05
CA VAL A 217 -1.33 21.50 -7.30
C VAL A 217 -1.00 22.55 -8.36
N GLY A 218 -1.84 23.58 -8.53
CA GLY A 218 -1.56 24.69 -9.45
C GLY A 218 -0.26 25.43 -9.11
N ARG A 219 -0.02 25.68 -7.81
CA ARG A 219 1.24 26.29 -7.33
C ARG A 219 2.43 25.39 -7.60
N ALA A 220 2.36 24.11 -7.25
CA ALA A 220 3.42 23.14 -7.51
C ALA A 220 3.75 23.06 -9.01
N ASN A 221 2.72 23.02 -9.87
CA ASN A 221 2.87 23.02 -11.32
C ASN A 221 3.60 24.28 -11.83
N SER A 222 3.32 25.46 -11.26
CA SER A 222 3.96 26.71 -11.69
C SER A 222 5.47 26.78 -11.40
N LEU A 223 5.98 25.95 -10.48
CA LEU A 223 7.40 25.88 -10.14
C LEU A 223 8.22 25.02 -11.09
N LEU A 224 7.55 24.15 -11.83
CA LEU A 224 8.18 23.25 -12.78
C LEU A 224 8.02 23.83 -14.18
N SER A 225 9.13 24.29 -14.76
CA SER A 225 9.12 24.80 -16.13
C SER A 225 8.95 23.65 -17.12
N ALA A 226 7.88 23.68 -17.92
CA ALA A 226 7.72 22.75 -19.02
C ALA A 226 8.64 23.15 -20.19
N GLY A 227 9.71 22.39 -20.40
CA GLY A 227 10.45 22.40 -21.66
C GLY A 227 9.66 21.70 -22.77
N PRO A 228 10.05 21.86 -24.04
CA PRO A 228 9.33 21.30 -25.19
C PRO A 228 9.25 19.75 -25.21
N GLU A 229 10.09 19.05 -24.45
CA GLU A 229 10.04 17.58 -24.28
C GLU A 229 9.75 17.15 -22.83
N THR A 230 9.19 18.05 -22.02
CA THR A 230 8.89 17.77 -20.61
C THR A 230 7.48 17.21 -20.48
N GLN A 231 7.35 15.98 -19.97
CA GLN A 231 6.06 15.46 -19.56
C GLN A 231 5.80 15.90 -18.12
N GLN A 232 4.74 16.67 -17.93
CA GLN A 232 4.30 17.18 -16.63
C GLN A 232 3.04 16.45 -16.19
N ASP A 233 3.01 16.03 -14.93
CA ASP A 233 1.86 15.41 -14.29
C ASP A 233 1.71 15.94 -12.86
N SER A 234 0.55 15.73 -12.26
CA SER A 234 0.26 16.22 -10.91
C SER A 234 -0.68 15.31 -10.16
N LEU A 235 -0.46 15.22 -8.85
CA LEU A 235 -1.21 14.41 -7.92
C LEU A 235 -1.72 15.27 -6.78
N THR A 236 -2.97 15.06 -6.39
CA THR A 236 -3.61 15.69 -5.24
C THR A 236 -3.54 14.73 -4.04
N THR A 237 -3.92 15.17 -2.84
CA THR A 237 -3.67 14.43 -1.58
C THR A 237 -4.94 13.95 -0.88
N GLU A 238 -6.02 13.71 -1.62
CA GLU A 238 -7.33 13.41 -1.02
C GLU A 238 -7.48 11.97 -0.50
N GLY A 239 -6.46 11.13 -0.65
CA GLY A 239 -6.47 9.74 -0.20
C GLY A 239 -5.16 9.30 0.42
N ASP A 240 -5.16 8.11 1.02
CA ASP A 240 -3.97 7.51 1.66
C ASP A 240 -2.81 7.27 0.71
N SER A 241 -3.13 7.00 -0.56
CA SER A 241 -2.15 6.79 -1.62
C SER A 241 -2.75 7.21 -2.96
N GLN A 242 -1.95 7.86 -3.80
CA GLN A 242 -2.28 8.19 -5.19
C GLN A 242 -1.13 7.73 -6.08
N SER A 243 -1.41 7.20 -7.26
CA SER A 243 -0.39 6.71 -8.18
C SER A 243 -0.71 7.12 -9.61
N THR A 244 0.31 7.41 -10.40
CA THR A 244 0.22 7.65 -11.85
C THR A 244 1.39 6.98 -12.56
N ILE A 245 1.20 6.66 -13.84
CA ILE A 245 2.21 6.02 -14.69
C ILE A 245 2.55 6.97 -15.83
N VAL A 246 3.84 7.23 -16.02
CA VAL A 246 4.37 8.11 -17.05
C VAL A 246 5.24 7.31 -18.00
N GLU A 247 4.71 7.07 -19.21
CA GLU A 247 5.40 6.30 -20.24
C GLU A 247 6.54 7.08 -20.91
N THR A 248 7.63 6.37 -21.20
CA THR A 248 8.77 6.90 -21.96
C THR A 248 8.91 6.16 -23.29
N LYS A 249 8.93 6.93 -24.39
CA LYS A 249 9.02 6.36 -25.75
C LYS A 249 10.45 6.09 -26.22
N LYS A 250 11.45 6.70 -25.58
CA LYS A 250 12.85 6.64 -25.98
C LYS A 250 13.70 6.19 -24.78
N ALA A 251 14.73 5.37 -25.04
CA ALA A 251 15.74 5.09 -24.03
C ALA A 251 16.60 6.33 -23.75
N GLY A 252 17.08 6.46 -22.52
CA GLY A 252 18.00 7.52 -22.11
C GLY A 252 18.00 7.75 -20.60
N GLU A 253 18.81 8.71 -20.17
CA GLU A 253 18.77 9.24 -18.81
C GLU A 253 17.65 10.27 -18.72
N TYR A 254 16.78 10.10 -17.73
CA TYR A 254 15.71 11.02 -17.40
C TYR A 254 15.90 11.61 -16.02
N GLN A 255 15.45 12.84 -15.83
CA GLN A 255 15.46 13.53 -14.56
C GLN A 255 14.03 13.76 -14.13
N LEU A 256 13.66 13.21 -12.99
CA LEU A 256 12.41 13.52 -12.32
C LEU A 256 12.62 14.73 -11.41
N ARG A 257 11.92 15.81 -11.71
CA ARG A 257 11.85 17.01 -10.86
C ARG A 257 10.49 17.05 -10.21
N VAL A 258 10.45 17.36 -8.92
CA VAL A 258 9.22 17.33 -8.12
C VAL A 258 9.04 18.67 -7.44
N ALA A 259 7.81 19.09 -7.22
CA ALA A 259 7.45 20.21 -6.35
C ALA A 259 6.22 19.83 -5.53
N CYS A 260 6.19 20.18 -4.24
CA CYS A 260 5.01 20.03 -3.41
C CYS A 260 4.64 21.38 -2.77
N ALA A 261 3.36 21.72 -2.79
CA ALA A 261 2.82 22.92 -2.14
C ALA A 261 1.71 22.52 -1.15
N GLY A 262 1.58 23.30 -0.08
CA GLY A 262 0.62 23.04 1.01
C GLY A 262 1.29 22.61 2.31
N GLY A 263 0.51 22.23 3.32
CA GLY A 263 1.03 21.77 4.61
C GLY A 263 1.44 20.29 4.61
N GLY A 264 2.26 19.90 5.58
CA GLY A 264 2.63 18.49 5.79
C GLY A 264 3.69 17.96 4.84
N SER A 265 3.70 16.64 4.67
CA SER A 265 4.66 15.93 3.82
C SER A 265 4.02 14.78 3.05
N VAL A 266 4.63 14.44 1.93
CA VAL A 266 4.22 13.31 1.09
C VAL A 266 5.40 12.35 0.94
N GLN A 267 5.18 11.08 1.23
CA GLN A 267 6.13 10.01 0.89
C GLN A 267 6.02 9.76 -0.61
N LEU A 268 7.06 10.07 -1.36
CA LEU A 268 7.20 9.86 -2.78
C LEU A 268 7.89 8.53 -3.03
N ILE A 269 7.22 7.64 -3.75
CA ILE A 269 7.74 6.34 -4.17
C ILE A 269 7.76 6.34 -5.70
N VAL A 270 8.95 6.16 -6.27
CA VAL A 270 9.18 6.14 -7.72
C VAL A 270 9.67 4.76 -8.10
N GLY A 271 8.89 4.07 -8.91
CA GLY A 271 9.21 2.75 -9.46
C GLY A 271 9.45 2.84 -10.96
N GLN A 272 10.32 1.96 -11.46
CA GLN A 272 10.49 1.77 -12.90
C GLN A 272 9.66 0.57 -13.35
N LEU A 273 8.92 0.73 -14.43
CA LEU A 273 8.11 -0.31 -15.05
C LEU A 273 8.68 -0.66 -16.43
N GLU A 274 8.78 -1.95 -16.71
CA GLU A 274 9.20 -2.49 -18.00
C GLU A 274 8.01 -3.09 -18.73
N LEU A 275 7.85 -2.78 -20.01
CA LEU A 275 6.79 -3.37 -20.83
C LEU A 275 7.17 -4.81 -21.22
N LYS A 276 6.49 -5.80 -20.63
CA LYS A 276 6.64 -7.22 -20.96
C LYS A 276 5.33 -7.76 -21.48
N ASN A 277 5.33 -8.28 -22.71
CA ASN A 277 4.15 -8.84 -23.36
C ASN A 277 2.93 -7.89 -23.42
N GLY A 278 3.18 -6.58 -23.56
CA GLY A 278 2.11 -5.57 -23.64
C GLY A 278 1.63 -5.05 -22.29
N THR A 279 2.15 -5.55 -21.17
CA THR A 279 1.79 -5.09 -19.82
C THR A 279 3.01 -4.51 -19.11
N PHE A 280 2.82 -3.43 -18.35
CA PHE A 280 3.87 -2.87 -17.51
C PHE A 280 4.07 -3.74 -16.27
N VAL A 281 5.29 -4.21 -16.08
CA VAL A 281 5.70 -5.01 -14.91
C VAL A 281 6.77 -4.24 -14.16
N GLN A 282 6.67 -4.17 -12.83
CA GLN A 282 7.69 -3.49 -12.03
C GLN A 282 9.06 -4.14 -12.24
N HIS A 283 10.06 -3.30 -12.53
CA HIS A 283 11.43 -3.74 -12.67
C HIS A 283 12.03 -3.98 -11.27
N GLU A 284 12.55 -5.18 -11.03
CA GLU A 284 13.16 -5.50 -9.75
C GLU A 284 14.38 -4.60 -9.49
N GLY A 285 14.40 -3.95 -8.32
CA GLY A 285 15.58 -3.23 -7.84
C GLY A 285 15.62 -1.73 -8.11
N PHE A 286 14.67 -1.15 -8.86
CA PHE A 286 14.54 0.31 -8.93
C PHE A 286 13.28 0.80 -8.19
N VAL A 287 13.50 1.14 -6.92
CA VAL A 287 12.53 1.89 -6.12
C VAL A 287 13.29 3.03 -5.45
N PHE A 288 12.97 4.26 -5.83
CA PHE A 288 13.36 5.44 -5.07
C PHE A 288 12.23 5.79 -4.12
N GLU A 289 12.56 5.98 -2.85
CA GLU A 289 11.59 6.33 -1.82
C GLU A 289 12.16 7.47 -0.98
N ASP A 290 11.40 8.55 -0.86
CA ASP A 290 11.80 9.73 -0.11
C ASP A 290 10.58 10.49 0.43
N THR A 291 10.81 11.37 1.39
CA THR A 291 9.76 12.24 1.96
C THR A 291 9.92 13.65 1.44
N VAL A 292 8.96 14.10 0.63
CA VAL A 292 8.92 15.48 0.10
C VAL A 292 8.12 16.34 1.07
N GLN A 293 8.77 17.34 1.65
CA GLN A 293 8.10 18.35 2.47
C GLN A 293 7.30 19.28 1.57
N CYS A 294 6.02 19.45 1.88
CA CYS A 294 5.16 20.40 1.20
C CYS A 294 5.30 21.75 1.91
N VAL A 295 5.44 22.81 1.12
CA VAL A 295 5.65 24.15 1.66
C VAL A 295 4.42 25.00 1.36
N ASP A 296 3.80 25.54 2.42
CA ASP A 296 2.56 26.29 2.29
C ASP A 296 2.80 27.73 1.80
N VAL A 297 3.96 28.32 2.11
CA VAL A 297 4.35 29.68 1.71
C VAL A 297 5.57 29.63 0.80
N ASP A 298 5.45 30.17 -0.42
CA ASP A 298 6.50 30.21 -1.44
C ASP A 298 7.19 28.86 -1.68
N PRO A 299 6.45 27.84 -2.17
CA PRO A 299 7.00 26.52 -2.42
C PRO A 299 8.16 26.60 -3.41
N THR A 300 9.14 25.74 -3.21
CA THR A 300 10.29 25.58 -4.09
C THR A 300 10.32 24.15 -4.63
N PRO A 301 10.91 23.93 -5.82
CA PRO A 301 11.17 22.58 -6.29
C PRO A 301 11.94 21.77 -5.25
N TYR A 302 11.63 20.48 -5.16
CA TYR A 302 12.37 19.53 -4.36
C TYR A 302 13.85 19.56 -4.81
N PRO A 303 14.81 19.77 -3.88
CA PRO A 303 16.22 19.94 -4.25
C PRO A 303 16.86 18.66 -4.78
N GLY A 304 16.29 17.49 -4.48
CA GLY A 304 16.76 16.22 -5.02
C GLY A 304 16.35 16.07 -6.48
N LEU A 305 17.34 15.95 -7.36
CA LEU A 305 17.15 15.42 -8.70
C LEU A 305 17.22 13.90 -8.63
N ILE A 306 16.25 13.24 -9.23
CA ILE A 306 16.24 11.78 -9.32
C ILE A 306 16.57 11.43 -10.77
N ASP A 307 17.80 10.96 -10.98
CA ASP A 307 18.24 10.45 -12.28
C ASP A 307 17.72 9.03 -12.46
N LEU A 308 17.08 8.78 -13.61
CA LEU A 308 16.35 7.58 -13.95
C LEU A 308 16.89 7.04 -15.29
N PRO A 309 17.73 5.99 -15.28
CA PRO A 309 18.15 5.33 -16.52
C PRO A 309 16.99 4.50 -17.07
N MET A 310 16.32 5.01 -18.11
CA MET A 310 15.12 4.38 -18.67
C MET A 310 15.43 3.63 -19.98
N PRO A 311 15.11 2.34 -20.10
CA PRO A 311 15.15 1.62 -21.36
C PRO A 311 14.02 2.10 -22.28
N LYS A 312 14.10 1.73 -23.57
CA LYS A 312 13.07 2.06 -24.54
C LYS A 312 11.75 1.36 -24.17
N ASN A 313 10.62 2.04 -24.33
CA ASN A 313 9.28 1.51 -24.04
C ASN A 313 9.11 1.09 -22.58
N SER A 314 9.60 1.92 -21.66
CA SER A 314 9.43 1.74 -20.22
C SER A 314 8.58 2.86 -19.65
N ALA A 315 8.11 2.73 -18.42
CA ALA A 315 7.35 3.77 -17.74
C ALA A 315 7.87 3.99 -16.32
N VAL A 316 7.57 5.16 -15.77
CA VAL A 316 7.82 5.48 -14.36
C VAL A 316 6.48 5.44 -13.63
N SER A 317 6.37 4.65 -12.57
CA SER A 317 5.26 4.76 -11.63
C SER A 317 5.61 5.76 -10.53
N VAL A 318 4.81 6.80 -10.36
CA VAL A 318 4.95 7.77 -9.28
C VAL A 318 3.80 7.59 -8.31
N THR A 319 4.09 7.14 -7.10
CA THR A 319 3.12 6.97 -6.03
C THR A 319 3.43 7.97 -4.91
N ILE A 320 2.39 8.61 -4.38
CA ILE A 320 2.50 9.48 -3.20
C ILE A 320 1.62 8.94 -2.07
N LYS A 321 2.12 9.05 -0.84
CA LYS A 321 1.34 8.80 0.39
C LYS A 321 1.42 10.04 1.27
N PRO A 322 0.37 10.87 1.35
CA PRO A 322 0.37 12.04 2.23
C PRO A 322 0.33 11.61 3.70
N ASP A 323 1.03 12.36 4.54
CA ASP A 323 0.76 12.34 5.98
C ASP A 323 -0.60 12.98 6.30
N GLU A 324 -0.98 12.94 7.57
CA GLU A 324 -2.27 13.48 8.03
C GLU A 324 -2.40 14.99 7.75
N ALA A 325 -1.29 15.75 7.83
CA ALA A 325 -1.30 17.19 7.63
C ALA A 325 -1.42 17.58 6.15
N ALA A 326 -0.83 16.79 5.25
CA ALA A 326 -0.89 16.97 3.81
C ALA A 326 -2.24 16.55 3.22
N ARG A 327 -2.96 15.64 3.88
CA ARG A 327 -4.21 15.08 3.36
C ARG A 327 -5.25 16.15 3.10
N ASN A 328 -5.81 16.15 1.88
CA ASN A 328 -6.78 17.13 1.39
C ASN A 328 -6.29 18.59 1.39
N THR A 329 -5.01 18.88 1.64
CA THR A 329 -4.51 20.26 1.71
C THR A 329 -3.34 20.48 0.77
N ALA A 330 -2.49 19.48 0.53
CA ALA A 330 -1.31 19.60 -0.30
C ALA A 330 -1.55 19.13 -1.74
N GLY A 331 -0.64 19.53 -2.63
CA GLY A 331 -0.61 19.13 -4.03
C GLY A 331 0.82 18.94 -4.49
N LEU A 332 1.05 17.87 -5.24
CA LEU A 332 2.35 17.54 -5.80
C LEU A 332 2.29 17.64 -7.33
N ALA A 333 3.32 18.23 -7.92
CA ALA A 333 3.56 18.23 -9.35
C ALA A 333 4.93 17.61 -9.61
N PHE A 334 5.08 16.97 -10.76
CA PHE A 334 6.38 16.50 -11.18
C PHE A 334 6.53 16.57 -12.69
N THR A 335 7.79 16.62 -13.12
CA THR A 335 8.17 16.60 -14.53
C THR A 335 9.22 15.56 -14.77
N LEU A 336 9.05 14.77 -15.83
CA LEU A 336 10.06 13.85 -16.32
C LEU A 336 10.71 14.46 -17.56
N GLN A 337 12.00 14.76 -17.48
CA GLN A 337 12.76 15.41 -18.55
C GLN A 337 13.95 14.54 -18.95
N ARG A 338 14.15 14.31 -20.25
CA ARG A 338 15.36 13.64 -20.73
C ARG A 338 16.57 14.58 -20.62
N SER A 339 17.68 14.12 -20.02
CA SER A 339 18.95 14.85 -19.95
C SER A 339 19.78 14.72 -21.23
#